data_AF-A0A8S9UZ76-F1
#
_entry.id   AF-A0A8S9UZ76-F1
#
_cell.length_a   1.000
_cell.length_b   1.000
_cell.length_c   1.000
_cell.angle_alpha   90.00
_cell.angle_beta   90.00
_cell.angle_gamma   90.00
#
_symmetry.space_group_name_H-M   'P 1'
#
loop_
_entity.id
_entity.type
_entity.pdbx_description
1 polymer ?
#
loop_
_entity_poly.entity_id
_entity_poly.type
_entity_poly.pdbx_seq_one_letter_code
_entity_poly.pdbx_strand_id
1 'polypeptide(L)' 'MMVSKDPGESTYRSGKCSNPRATKVNGALHKVCEFHRDRVNKKISNWRLKNQRADHDEDSKSDNQKRHLANLE' A
#
# COMPACT_ATOMS: atom_id res chain seq x y z
N MET A 1 -14.27 0.21 -30.63
CA MET A 1 -15.05 1.33 -30.05
C MET A 1 -14.33 1.80 -28.79
N MET A 2 -13.73 2.99 -28.83
CA MET A 2 -13.06 3.58 -27.67
C MET A 2 -14.15 4.09 -26.73
N VAL A 3 -14.33 3.43 -25.57
CA VAL A 3 -15.31 3.87 -24.57
C VAL A 3 -14.83 5.21 -24.02
N SER A 4 -15.53 6.27 -24.42
CA SER A 4 -15.45 7.61 -23.84
C SER A 4 -15.52 7.48 -22.33
N LYS A 5 -14.43 7.84 -21.67
CA LYS A 5 -14.27 7.70 -20.22
C LYS A 5 -14.71 9.02 -19.61
N ASP A 6 -15.96 9.08 -19.16
CA ASP A 6 -16.51 10.27 -18.52
C ASP A 6 -15.57 10.77 -17.41
N PRO A 7 -15.23 12.07 -17.38
CA PRO A 7 -14.30 12.63 -16.40
C PRO A 7 -14.83 12.62 -14.96
N GLY A 8 -16.02 12.09 -14.70
CA GLY A 8 -16.60 11.97 -13.36
C GLY A 8 -16.24 10.68 -12.62
N GLU A 9 -15.91 9.59 -13.33
CA GLU A 9 -15.93 8.26 -12.75
C GLU A 9 -14.54 7.71 -12.41
N SER A 10 -14.41 7.10 -11.24
CA SER A 10 -13.12 6.62 -10.73
C SER A 10 -12.75 5.23 -11.30
N THR A 11 -11.51 5.06 -11.73
CA THR A 11 -11.08 3.91 -12.54
C THR A 11 -10.51 2.76 -11.71
N TYR A 12 -11.18 2.37 -10.63
CA TYR A 12 -10.70 1.29 -9.74
C TYR A 12 -10.91 -0.10 -10.40
N ARG A 13 -9.91 -0.99 -10.27
CA ARG A 13 -9.68 -2.16 -11.14
C ARG A 13 -10.64 -3.36 -10.97
N SER A 14 -11.87 -3.16 -10.47
CA SER A 14 -12.85 -4.26 -10.29
C SER A 14 -14.32 -3.89 -10.50
N GLY A 15 -14.63 -2.66 -10.91
CA GLY A 15 -16.01 -2.25 -11.10
C GLY A 15 -16.10 -0.74 -11.12
N LYS A 16 -16.93 -0.24 -12.03
CA LYS A 16 -17.29 1.16 -12.19
C LYS A 16 -17.63 1.75 -10.81
N CYS A 17 -16.71 2.51 -10.24
CA CYS A 17 -16.94 3.12 -8.94
C CYS A 17 -17.59 4.47 -9.20
N SER A 18 -18.90 4.53 -8.92
CA SER A 18 -19.77 5.69 -9.12
C SER A 18 -19.43 6.90 -8.24
N ASN A 19 -18.45 6.77 -7.33
CA ASN A 19 -18.00 7.87 -6.50
C ASN A 19 -17.14 8.85 -7.30
N PRO A 20 -17.28 10.16 -7.06
CA PRO A 20 -16.51 11.18 -7.77
C PRO A 20 -15.01 11.01 -7.54
N ARG A 21 -14.22 11.37 -8.55
CA ARG A 21 -12.76 11.38 -8.45
C ARG A 21 -12.32 12.36 -7.36
N ALA A 22 -11.37 11.94 -6.52
CA ALA A 22 -10.83 12.80 -5.48
C ALA A 22 -10.01 13.93 -6.10
N THR A 23 -10.03 15.11 -5.50
CA THR A 23 -9.23 16.26 -5.94
C THR A 23 -7.95 16.34 -5.12
N LYS A 24 -6.80 16.52 -5.78
CA LYS A 24 -5.52 16.82 -5.14
C LYS A 24 -5.51 18.27 -4.63
N VAL A 25 -4.59 18.59 -3.72
CA VAL A 25 -4.37 19.96 -3.22
C VAL A 25 -4.07 20.95 -4.35
N ASN A 26 -3.45 20.49 -5.44
CA ASN A 26 -3.16 21.30 -6.63
C ASN A 26 -4.35 21.42 -7.60
N GLY A 27 -5.56 21.00 -7.20
CA GLY A 27 -6.77 21.04 -8.04
C GLY A 27 -6.89 19.92 -9.08
N ALA A 28 -5.88 19.06 -9.26
CA ALA A 28 -5.93 17.98 -10.23
C ALA A 28 -6.71 16.75 -9.72
N LEU A 29 -7.51 16.13 -10.59
CA LEU A 29 -8.27 14.92 -10.23
C LEU A 29 -7.38 13.68 -10.13
N HIS A 30 -7.55 12.92 -9.05
CA HIS A 30 -7.00 11.59 -8.90
C HIS A 30 -7.69 10.60 -9.86
N LYS A 31 -7.03 9.46 -10.12
CA LYS A 31 -7.64 8.35 -10.87
C LYS A 31 -8.71 7.59 -10.06
N VAL A 32 -8.76 7.82 -8.75
CA VAL A 32 -9.60 7.12 -7.78
C VAL A 32 -10.44 8.11 -6.96
N CYS A 33 -11.56 7.67 -6.41
CA CYS A 33 -12.36 8.44 -5.47
C CYS A 33 -11.70 8.50 -4.07
N GLU A 34 -12.21 9.36 -3.18
CA GLU A 34 -11.66 9.54 -1.83
C GLU A 34 -11.67 8.25 -1.01
N PHE A 35 -12.76 7.48 -1.11
CA PHE A 35 -12.89 6.18 -0.45
C PHE A 35 -11.78 5.21 -0.87
N HIS A 36 -11.49 5.14 -2.17
CA HIS A 36 -10.41 4.29 -2.67
C HIS A 36 -9.02 4.84 -2.35
N ARG A 37 -8.85 6.17 -2.27
CA ARG A 37 -7.60 6.80 -1.81
C ARG A 37 -7.26 6.39 -0.38
N ASP A 38 -8.24 6.44 0.53
CA ASP A 38 -8.06 6.01 1.92
C ASP A 38 -7.72 4.52 2.02
N ARG A 39 -8.43 3.68 1.26
CA ARG A 39 -8.19 2.22 1.23
C ARG A 39 -6.78 1.87 0.75
N VAL A 40 -6.29 2.56 -0.29
CA VAL A 40 -4.93 2.37 -0.81
C VAL A 40 -3.90 2.80 0.24
N ASN A 41 -4.11 3.94 0.90
CA ASN A 41 -3.21 4.38 1.98
C ASN A 41 -3.14 3.38 3.13
N LYS A 42 -4.30 2.83 3.56
CA LYS A 42 -4.35 1.77 4.58
C LYS A 42 -3.59 0.52 4.14
N LYS A 43 -3.75 0.08 2.89
CA LYS A 43 -2.98 -1.05 2.34
C LYS A 43 -1.48 -0.79 2.32
N ILE A 44 -1.05 0.38 1.85
CA ILE A 44 0.37 0.76 1.79
C ILE A 44 0.96 0.82 3.21
N SER A 45 0.25 1.45 4.14
CA SER A 45 0.68 1.55 5.54
C SER A 45 0.88 0.16 6.18
N ASN A 46 -0.11 -0.73 6.03
CA ASN A 46 -0.01 -2.09 6.54
C ASN A 46 1.11 -2.90 5.87
N TRP A 47 1.33 -2.74 4.57
CA TRP A 47 2.45 -3.38 3.87
C TRP A 47 3.79 -2.90 4.41
N ARG A 48 3.96 -1.58 4.63
CA ARG A 48 5.18 -1.01 5.23
C ARG A 48 5.44 -1.55 6.63
N LEU A 49 4.42 -1.59 7.49
CA LEU A 49 4.56 -2.12 8.85
C LEU A 49 4.97 -3.60 8.85
N LYS A 50 4.38 -4.41 7.96
CA LYS A 50 4.77 -5.82 7.80
C LYS A 50 6.20 -5.97 7.29
N ASN A 51 6.62 -5.14 6.34
CA ASN A 51 7.98 -5.17 5.81
C ASN A 51 9.01 -4.76 6.87
N GLN A 52 8.69 -3.78 7.73
CA GLN A 52 9.55 -3.40 8.86
C GLN A 52 9.70 -4.52 9.89
N ARG A 53 8.64 -5.28 10.15
CA ARG A 53 8.71 -6.45 11.04
C ARG A 53 9.57 -7.58 10.45
N ALA A 54 9.47 -7.80 9.14
CA ALA A 54 10.32 -8.80 8.46
C ALA A 54 11.81 -8.43 8.56
N ASP A 55 12.14 -7.14 8.47
CA ASP A 55 13.51 -6.64 8.62
C ASP A 55 14.06 -6.87 10.05
N HIS A 56 13.23 -6.64 11.08
CA HIS A 56 13.60 -6.87 12.49
C HIS A 56 13.70 -8.35 12.89
N ASP A 57 13.00 -9.25 12.20
CA ASP A 57 13.01 -10.70 12.48
C ASP A 57 14.32 -11.35 12.01
N GLU A 58 14.94 -10.84 10.95
CA GLU A 58 16.24 -11.30 10.45
C GLU A 58 17.39 -10.96 11.41
N ASP A 59 17.36 -9.77 12.01
CA ASP A 59 18.37 -9.33 12.99
C ASP A 59 18.34 -10.21 14.27
N SER A 60 17.14 -10.55 14.74
CA SER A 60 16.95 -11.38 15.93
C SER A 60 17.42 -12.84 15.76
N LYS A 61 17.31 -13.41 14.54
CA LYS A 61 17.81 -14.76 14.22
C LYS A 61 19.33 -14.79 14.14
N SER A 62 19.94 -13.76 13.57
CA SER A 62 21.39 -13.61 13.48
C SER A 62 22.05 -13.56 14.86
N ASP A 63 21.47 -12.80 15.80
CA ASP A 63 21.96 -12.73 17.18
C ASP A 63 21.81 -14.05 17.93
N ASN A 64 20.69 -14.75 17.75
CA ASN A 64 20.49 -16.07 18.35
C ASN A 64 21.48 -17.12 17.81
N GLN A 65 21.74 -17.13 16.50
CA GLN A 65 22.71 -18.01 15.84
C GLN A 65 24.14 -17.75 16.34
N LYS A 66 24.55 -16.49 16.47
CA LYS A 66 25.88 -16.10 16.99
C LYS A 66 26.07 -16.55 18.44
N ARG A 67 25.03 -16.42 19.28
CA ARG A 67 25.06 -16.89 20.66
C ARG A 67 25.17 -18.41 20.76
N HIS A 68 24.51 -19.15 19.88
CA HIS A 68 24.62 -20.61 19.85
C HIS A 68 26.05 -21.05 19.47
N LEU A 69 26.63 -20.45 18.42
CA LEU A 69 28.02 -20.70 18.01
C LEU A 69 29.03 -20.42 19.14
N ALA A 70 28.88 -19.32 19.87
CA ALA A 70 29.75 -18.96 20.98
C ALA A 70 29.63 -19.86 22.23
N ASN A 71 28.58 -20.68 22.33
CA ASN A 71 28.41 -21.66 23.42
C ASN A 71 28.97 -23.05 23.07
N LEU A 72 29.50 -23.23 21.86
CA LEU A 72 30.12 -24.47 21.38
C LEU A 72 31.66 -24.44 21.44
N GLU A 73 32.26 -23.37 21.97
CA GLU A 73 33.71 -23.19 22.18
C GLU A 73 34.16 -23.54 23.61
#